data_AF-A0A971VTX2-F1
#
_entry.id   AF-A0A971VTX2-F1
#
_cell.length_a   1.000
_cell.length_b   1.000
_cell.length_c   1.000
_cell.angle_alpha   90.00
_cell.angle_beta   90.00
_cell.angle_gamma   90.00
#
_symmetry.space_group_name_H-M   'P 1'
#
loop_
_entity.id
_entity.type
_entity.pdbx_description
1 polymer ?
#
loop_
_entity_poly.entity_id
_entity_poly.type
_entity_poly.pdbx_seq_one_letter_code
_entity_poly.pdbx_strand_id
1 'polypeptide(L)'
;MVTSKERKGSQMKKSTWCALMLCVALVMSLWASSLAEQAGADPNRTISGFDETTHQTINWQGLVFSFPSYFDVREEESGTSIHFYPEEEDYYASLIFQSNDFPEPSSEFANLIPVILEDIKESGIFASATVLRSEAITVAGMPGWTMHMTHHGEQDEAVDAVACFTFMHNENTGKVITVYLEYDIIDQSRYDYLGDYEKILQLAKVSEPKGSQGNQNEEAEPLDLNAINHTNSEKQDAQFIGRQYLITGIVYDAMGPDEWSDDALVIIHPDVLARGMLQGAGMDFPLEINIWMSAEEYKAIGGDTSVGKEIRVVKTLTSIARNATSKDSSIRGYPIQLEFGTSTLYDD
;
A
#
# COMPACT_ATOMS: atom_id res chain seq x y z
N MET A 1 23.75 -52.29 14.83
CA MET A 1 23.60 -51.05 15.64
C MET A 1 23.21 -49.93 14.69
N VAL A 2 21.92 -49.64 14.59
CA VAL A 2 21.36 -48.44 13.91
C VAL A 2 20.23 -47.97 14.80
N THR A 3 20.33 -46.76 15.33
CA THR A 3 19.36 -46.16 16.25
C THR A 3 18.31 -45.39 15.46
N SER A 4 17.05 -45.81 15.56
CA SER A 4 15.90 -45.03 15.07
C SER A 4 15.53 -43.97 16.11
N LYS A 5 15.72 -42.69 15.78
CA LYS A 5 15.32 -41.55 16.62
C LYS A 5 13.92 -41.10 16.21
N GLU A 6 12.95 -41.28 17.09
CA GLU A 6 11.55 -40.86 16.93
C GLU A 6 11.44 -39.35 16.69
N ARG A 7 10.73 -38.95 15.63
CA ARG A 7 10.14 -37.61 15.48
C ARG A 7 8.83 -37.57 16.26
N LYS A 8 8.82 -36.95 17.45
CA LYS A 8 7.58 -36.48 18.09
C LYS A 8 7.29 -35.07 17.57
N GLY A 9 6.52 -34.99 16.49
CA GLY A 9 5.90 -33.76 16.03
C GLY A 9 4.76 -33.36 16.98
N SER A 10 4.87 -32.17 17.54
CA SER A 10 3.89 -31.54 18.43
C SER A 10 2.56 -31.32 17.71
N GLN A 11 1.57 -32.18 17.97
CA GLN A 11 0.16 -31.86 17.72
C GLN A 11 -0.37 -31.06 18.90
N MET A 12 -0.28 -29.74 18.83
CA MET A 12 -1.06 -28.88 19.70
C MET A 12 -2.55 -29.06 19.33
N LYS A 13 -3.35 -29.53 20.28
CA LYS A 13 -4.75 -29.93 20.03
C LYS A 13 -5.58 -28.69 19.63
N LYS A 14 -6.42 -28.81 18.60
CA LYS A 14 -7.29 -27.72 18.09
C LYS A 14 -8.11 -27.02 19.20
N SER A 15 -8.44 -27.71 20.29
CA SER A 15 -9.17 -27.16 21.44
C SER A 15 -8.41 -26.06 22.19
N THR A 16 -7.07 -26.15 22.27
CA THR A 16 -6.22 -25.14 22.91
C THR A 16 -6.09 -23.87 22.07
N TRP A 17 -6.18 -23.97 20.74
CA TRP A 17 -6.20 -22.80 19.85
C TRP A 17 -7.50 -22.00 19.97
N CYS A 18 -8.65 -22.67 20.00
CA CYS A 18 -9.94 -21.99 20.17
C CYS A 18 -10.04 -21.27 21.52
N ALA A 19 -9.55 -21.88 22.60
CA ALA A 19 -9.56 -21.25 23.93
C ALA A 19 -8.65 -20.01 24.01
N LEU A 20 -7.48 -20.05 23.36
CA LEU A 20 -6.57 -18.90 23.31
C LEU A 20 -7.17 -17.74 22.50
N MET A 21 -7.76 -18.03 21.33
CA MET A 21 -8.41 -17.03 20.49
C MET A 21 -9.61 -16.38 21.19
N LEU A 22 -10.40 -17.16 21.93
CA LEU A 22 -11.54 -16.64 22.70
C LEU A 22 -11.07 -15.72 23.85
N CYS A 23 -9.99 -16.08 24.55
CA CYS A 23 -9.42 -15.23 25.59
C CYS A 23 -8.86 -13.93 25.03
N VAL A 24 -8.18 -13.96 23.88
CA VAL A 24 -7.67 -12.75 23.21
C VAL A 24 -8.84 -11.85 22.80
N ALA A 25 -9.89 -12.38 22.19
CA ALA A 25 -11.07 -11.61 21.79
C ALA A 25 -11.80 -10.97 22.99
N LEU A 26 -11.95 -11.69 24.10
CA LEU A 26 -12.56 -11.18 25.33
C LEU A 26 -11.73 -10.07 25.97
N VAL A 27 -10.41 -10.24 26.05
CA VAL A 27 -9.50 -9.21 26.54
C VAL A 27 -9.61 -7.97 25.64
N MET A 28 -9.50 -8.10 24.32
CA MET A 28 -9.63 -6.96 23.40
C MET A 28 -10.97 -6.21 23.56
N SER A 29 -12.10 -6.94 23.68
CA SER A 29 -13.42 -6.31 23.86
C SER A 29 -13.54 -5.51 25.17
N LEU A 30 -12.95 -6.01 26.26
CA LEU A 30 -12.91 -5.30 27.55
C LEU A 30 -12.03 -4.04 27.48
N TRP A 31 -11.01 -4.05 26.61
CA TRP A 31 -10.06 -2.96 26.47
C TRP A 31 -10.62 -1.83 25.61
N ALA A 32 -11.24 -2.16 24.48
CA ALA A 32 -11.93 -1.19 23.63
C ALA A 32 -13.02 -0.43 24.42
N SER A 33 -13.82 -1.13 25.23
CA SER A 33 -14.85 -0.50 26.07
C SER A 33 -14.27 0.44 27.13
N SER A 34 -13.18 0.06 27.80
CA SER A 34 -12.53 0.92 28.80
C SER A 34 -11.91 2.17 28.16
N LEU A 35 -11.44 2.08 26.92
CA LEU A 35 -10.84 3.21 26.23
C LEU A 35 -11.92 4.17 25.69
N ALA A 36 -13.00 3.64 25.12
CA ALA A 36 -14.14 4.43 24.69
C ALA A 36 -14.73 5.25 25.86
N GLU A 37 -14.84 4.64 27.05
CA GLU A 37 -15.30 5.32 28.26
C GLU A 37 -14.35 6.46 28.70
N GLN A 38 -13.03 6.25 28.62
CA GLN A 38 -12.05 7.29 28.91
C GLN A 38 -12.04 8.42 27.87
N ALA A 39 -12.36 8.10 26.63
CA ALA A 39 -12.43 9.04 25.52
C ALA A 39 -13.74 9.87 25.50
N GLY A 40 -14.69 9.58 26.40
CA GLY A 40 -16.03 10.19 26.36
C GLY A 40 -16.85 9.76 25.14
N ALA A 41 -16.43 8.72 24.42
CA ALA A 41 -17.14 8.20 23.26
C ALA A 41 -18.43 7.48 23.69
N ASP A 42 -19.46 7.52 22.83
CA ASP A 42 -20.75 6.88 23.13
C ASP A 42 -20.56 5.37 23.39
N PRO A 43 -20.87 4.88 24.61
CA PRO A 43 -20.75 3.47 24.95
C PRO A 43 -21.68 2.55 24.12
N ASN A 44 -22.61 3.12 23.34
CA ASN A 44 -23.49 2.37 22.44
C ASN A 44 -22.89 2.06 21.06
N ARG A 45 -21.63 2.45 20.80
CA ARG A 45 -20.85 2.05 19.63
C ARG A 45 -20.40 0.60 19.74
N THR A 46 -21.30 -0.32 19.41
CA THR A 46 -21.08 -1.77 19.60
C THR A 46 -21.08 -2.55 18.30
N ILE A 47 -21.24 -1.88 17.15
CA ILE A 47 -21.33 -2.55 15.85
C ILE A 47 -19.94 -2.58 15.24
N SER A 48 -19.33 -3.75 15.10
CA SER A 48 -18.12 -3.86 14.29
C SER A 48 -18.51 -3.92 12.81
N GLY A 49 -17.88 -3.09 11.98
CA GLY A 49 -18.02 -3.14 10.52
C GLY A 49 -17.01 -4.06 9.83
N PHE A 50 -16.16 -4.76 10.58
CA PHE A 50 -15.35 -5.85 10.06
C PHE A 50 -16.21 -7.07 9.75
N ASP A 51 -16.68 -7.15 8.51
CA ASP A 51 -17.20 -8.38 7.89
C ASP A 51 -16.11 -8.99 7.01
N GLU A 52 -15.77 -10.25 7.24
CA GLU A 52 -14.76 -10.99 6.46
C GLU A 52 -15.11 -11.11 4.97
N THR A 53 -16.38 -10.91 4.60
CA THR A 53 -16.88 -11.04 3.24
C THR A 53 -16.96 -9.73 2.47
N THR A 54 -17.02 -8.59 3.17
CA THR A 54 -17.18 -7.27 2.54
C THR A 54 -16.04 -6.30 2.85
N HIS A 55 -15.07 -6.67 3.68
CA HIS A 55 -13.94 -5.80 3.99
C HIS A 55 -13.25 -5.30 2.72
N GLN A 56 -12.70 -4.10 2.82
CA GLN A 56 -11.81 -3.55 1.82
C GLN A 56 -10.37 -3.92 2.15
N THR A 57 -9.50 -3.86 1.15
CA THR A 57 -8.07 -4.08 1.33
C THR A 57 -7.26 -3.01 0.64
N ILE A 58 -6.18 -2.56 1.27
CA ILE A 58 -5.17 -1.68 0.66
C ILE A 58 -3.79 -2.30 0.81
N ASN A 59 -2.99 -2.25 -0.26
CA ASN A 59 -1.56 -2.49 -0.18
C ASN A 59 -0.86 -1.13 -0.06
N TRP A 60 -0.24 -0.89 1.07
CA TRP A 60 0.41 0.38 1.39
C TRP A 60 1.82 0.12 1.90
N GLN A 61 2.82 0.58 1.13
CA GLN A 61 4.24 0.50 1.49
C GLN A 61 4.67 -0.90 1.98
N GLY A 62 4.32 -1.95 1.25
CA GLY A 62 4.72 -3.33 1.59
C GLY A 62 3.93 -3.97 2.73
N LEU A 63 2.79 -3.38 3.11
CA LEU A 63 1.80 -3.97 3.99
C LEU A 63 0.46 -4.11 3.32
N VAL A 64 -0.26 -5.20 3.59
CA VAL A 64 -1.67 -5.33 3.26
C VAL A 64 -2.49 -5.08 4.52
N PHE A 65 -3.35 -4.07 4.46
CA PHE A 65 -4.35 -3.80 5.49
C PHE A 65 -5.72 -4.22 4.98
N SER A 66 -6.52 -4.83 5.85
CA SER A 66 -7.96 -5.00 5.66
C SER A 66 -8.67 -3.98 6.54
N PHE A 67 -9.76 -3.37 6.07
CA PHE A 67 -10.54 -2.39 6.82
C PHE A 67 -12.04 -2.47 6.49
N PRO A 68 -12.93 -1.94 7.35
CA PRO A 68 -14.37 -2.04 7.17
C PRO A 68 -14.89 -1.46 5.86
N SER A 69 -15.97 -2.03 5.34
CA SER A 69 -16.54 -1.61 4.06
C SER A 69 -17.17 -0.22 4.10
N TYR A 70 -17.56 0.27 5.28
CA TYR A 70 -18.18 1.59 5.44
C TYR A 70 -17.19 2.75 5.23
N PHE A 71 -15.91 2.49 5.04
CA PHE A 71 -14.92 3.48 4.60
C PHE A 71 -14.86 3.48 3.05
N ASP A 72 -15.98 3.81 2.42
CA ASP A 72 -16.24 3.58 0.99
C ASP A 72 -15.87 4.76 0.08
N VAL A 73 -15.70 5.95 0.63
CA VAL A 73 -15.14 7.08 -0.11
C VAL A 73 -13.62 7.08 0.04
N ARG A 74 -12.92 7.10 -1.09
CA ARG A 74 -11.46 7.20 -1.16
C ARG A 74 -11.05 8.56 -1.72
N GLU A 75 -10.18 9.25 -0.99
CA GLU A 75 -9.58 10.50 -1.42
C GLU A 75 -8.06 10.43 -1.32
N GLU A 76 -7.37 10.70 -2.44
CA GLU A 76 -5.92 10.67 -2.49
C GLU A 76 -5.40 12.11 -2.52
N GLU A 77 -4.92 12.59 -1.37
CA GLU A 77 -4.36 13.94 -1.25
C GLU A 77 -2.97 14.04 -1.90
N SER A 78 -2.18 12.97 -1.83
CA SER A 78 -0.83 12.91 -2.37
C SER A 78 -0.36 11.46 -2.56
N GLY A 79 0.75 11.26 -3.29
CA GLY A 79 1.40 9.94 -3.37
C GLY A 79 1.96 9.42 -2.02
N THR A 80 1.79 10.17 -0.93
CA THR A 80 2.24 9.86 0.43
C THR A 80 1.09 9.75 1.45
N SER A 81 -0.16 10.04 1.05
CA SER A 81 -1.33 10.00 1.93
C SER A 81 -2.59 9.60 1.17
N ILE A 82 -3.35 8.67 1.72
CA ILE A 82 -4.66 8.25 1.23
C ILE A 82 -5.66 8.23 2.37
N HIS A 83 -6.80 8.84 2.13
CA HIS A 83 -7.86 9.07 3.09
C HIS A 83 -9.06 8.22 2.69
N PHE A 84 -9.72 7.67 3.70
CA PHE A 84 -10.97 6.95 3.57
C PHE A 84 -11.98 7.48 4.58
N TYR A 85 -13.22 7.72 4.15
CA TYR A 85 -14.31 8.15 5.01
C TYR A 85 -15.63 7.52 4.57
N PRO A 86 -16.64 7.45 5.46
CA PRO A 86 -17.97 6.97 5.08
C PRO A 86 -18.71 7.93 4.15
N GLU A 87 -19.53 7.38 3.24
CA GLU A 87 -20.38 8.14 2.33
C GLU A 87 -21.55 8.83 3.05
N GLU A 88 -22.05 8.28 4.16
CA GLU A 88 -23.19 8.85 4.88
C GLU A 88 -22.88 10.20 5.55
N GLU A 89 -23.68 11.23 5.25
CA GLU A 89 -23.46 12.63 5.70
C GLU A 89 -23.44 12.85 7.22
N ASP A 90 -24.00 11.94 8.01
CA ASP A 90 -24.04 11.99 9.48
C ASP A 90 -22.92 11.13 10.13
N TYR A 91 -22.03 10.55 9.33
CA TYR A 91 -20.91 9.73 9.77
C TYR A 91 -19.62 10.54 9.65
N TYR A 92 -19.05 10.91 10.79
CA TYR A 92 -17.89 11.78 10.90
C TYR A 92 -16.70 10.95 11.37
N ALA A 93 -16.14 10.16 10.46
CA ALA A 93 -14.95 9.36 10.70
C ALA A 93 -14.03 9.36 9.49
N SER A 94 -12.72 9.29 9.74
CA SER A 94 -11.69 9.25 8.73
C SER A 94 -10.61 8.24 9.09
N LEU A 95 -10.24 7.40 8.13
CA LEU A 95 -9.13 6.48 8.19
C LEU A 95 -8.08 6.89 7.16
N ILE A 96 -6.88 7.19 7.63
CA ILE A 96 -5.80 7.73 6.82
C ILE A 96 -4.61 6.78 6.86
N PHE A 97 -4.08 6.44 5.69
CA PHE A 97 -2.79 5.77 5.53
C PHE A 97 -1.78 6.76 4.96
N GLN A 98 -0.68 6.94 5.68
CA GLN A 98 0.37 7.87 5.33
C GLN A 98 1.73 7.17 5.30
N SER A 99 2.66 7.75 4.56
CA SER A 99 4.04 7.27 4.55
C SER A 99 5.04 8.37 4.31
N ASN A 100 6.13 8.34 5.07
CA ASN A 100 7.25 9.26 4.94
C ASN A 100 8.55 8.48 4.73
N ASP A 101 9.47 9.08 3.96
CA ASP A 101 10.83 8.54 3.83
C ASP A 101 11.54 8.49 5.18
N PHE A 102 12.18 7.36 5.46
CA PHE A 102 12.99 7.19 6.64
C PHE A 102 14.35 6.64 6.23
N PRO A 103 15.35 7.53 6.05
CA PRO A 103 16.64 7.15 5.49
C PRO A 103 17.51 6.36 6.48
N GLU A 104 17.13 6.35 7.76
CA GLU A 104 17.91 5.72 8.82
C GLU A 104 17.61 4.20 8.94
N PRO A 105 18.57 3.39 9.40
CA PRO A 105 18.33 1.97 9.68
C PRO A 105 17.28 1.78 10.78
N SER A 106 16.53 0.69 10.72
CA SER A 106 15.52 0.33 11.73
C SER A 106 16.01 0.26 13.17
N SER A 107 17.28 -0.11 13.36
CA SER A 107 17.89 -0.14 14.69
C SER A 107 17.88 1.23 15.36
N GLU A 108 17.80 2.31 14.58
CA GLU A 108 17.71 3.69 15.06
C GLU A 108 16.25 4.15 15.25
N PHE A 109 15.28 3.51 14.59
CA PHE A 109 13.86 3.90 14.69
C PHE A 109 13.36 3.87 16.14
N ALA A 110 13.73 2.84 16.91
CA ALA A 110 13.37 2.74 18.32
C ALA A 110 13.92 3.90 19.16
N ASN A 111 15.10 4.43 18.82
CA ASN A 111 15.72 5.57 19.50
C ASN A 111 15.03 6.90 19.16
N LEU A 112 14.36 6.97 18.01
CA LEU A 112 13.66 8.16 17.52
C LEU A 112 12.20 8.23 17.96
N ILE A 113 11.61 7.15 18.48
CA ILE A 113 10.23 7.16 19.00
C ILE A 113 10.00 8.33 19.96
N PRO A 114 10.85 8.60 20.99
CA PRO A 114 10.63 9.73 21.88
C PRO A 114 10.59 11.08 21.17
N VAL A 115 11.44 11.28 20.15
CA VAL A 115 11.50 12.51 19.35
C VAL A 115 10.23 12.64 18.51
N ILE A 116 9.82 11.57 17.82
CA ILE A 116 8.58 11.54 17.04
C ILE A 116 7.37 11.85 17.93
N LEU A 117 7.33 11.30 19.15
CA LEU A 117 6.24 11.56 20.10
C LEU A 117 6.23 13.01 20.61
N GLU A 118 7.41 13.63 20.77
CA GLU A 118 7.53 15.04 21.14
C GLU A 118 7.07 15.93 19.98
N ASP A 119 7.56 15.67 18.76
CA ASP A 119 7.16 16.39 17.54
C ASP A 119 5.64 16.30 17.31
N ILE A 120 5.06 15.10 17.46
CA ILE A 120 3.60 14.91 17.37
C ILE A 120 2.91 15.81 18.39
N LYS A 121 3.28 15.73 19.67
CA LYS A 121 2.66 16.53 20.75
C LYS A 121 2.81 18.04 20.56
N GLU A 122 3.84 18.50 19.84
CA GLU A 122 4.04 19.92 19.59
C GLU A 122 3.36 20.41 18.29
N SER A 123 2.88 19.48 17.46
CA SER A 123 2.36 19.78 16.12
C SER A 123 0.83 19.89 16.06
N GLY A 124 0.34 20.97 15.45
CA GLY A 124 -1.04 21.11 14.96
C GLY A 124 -2.13 20.64 15.93
N ILE A 125 -3.01 19.75 15.43
CA ILE A 125 -4.17 19.17 16.16
C ILE A 125 -3.79 18.39 17.43
N PHE A 126 -2.52 18.01 17.57
CA PHE A 126 -2.04 17.20 18.69
C PHE A 126 -1.55 18.06 19.87
N ALA A 127 -1.29 19.35 19.66
CA ALA A 127 -0.82 20.26 20.71
C ALA A 127 -1.84 20.49 21.83
N SER A 128 -3.14 20.38 21.49
CA SER A 128 -4.26 20.46 22.43
C SER A 128 -4.79 19.08 22.84
N ALA A 129 -4.23 17.99 22.32
CA ALA A 129 -4.75 16.65 22.54
C ALA A 129 -4.42 16.12 23.93
N THR A 130 -5.40 15.48 24.56
CA THR A 130 -5.21 14.67 25.76
C THR A 130 -4.91 13.23 25.35
N VAL A 131 -3.68 12.78 25.64
CA VAL A 131 -3.26 11.40 25.39
C VAL A 131 -3.88 10.49 26.44
N LEU A 132 -4.73 9.56 25.99
CA LEU A 132 -5.37 8.55 26.84
C LEU A 132 -4.48 7.33 27.01
N ARG A 133 -3.82 6.92 25.92
CA ARG A 133 -2.94 5.74 25.88
C ARG A 133 -1.79 5.99 24.92
N SER A 134 -0.60 5.51 25.26
CA SER A 134 0.59 5.61 24.43
C SER A 134 1.52 4.45 24.76
N GLU A 135 1.76 3.56 23.80
CA GLU A 135 2.49 2.34 24.05
C GLU A 135 3.09 1.72 22.77
N ALA A 136 4.06 0.82 22.97
CA ALA A 136 4.61 0.02 21.90
C ALA A 136 3.58 -0.99 21.37
N ILE A 137 3.58 -1.19 20.06
CA ILE A 137 2.75 -2.17 19.37
C ILE A 137 3.59 -2.98 18.39
N THR A 138 3.09 -4.13 17.94
CA THR A 138 3.65 -4.89 16.83
C THR A 138 2.59 -5.04 15.75
N VAL A 139 2.88 -4.54 14.55
CA VAL A 139 1.97 -4.60 13.39
C VAL A 139 2.66 -5.40 12.31
N ALA A 140 2.03 -6.49 11.85
CA ALA A 140 2.63 -7.40 10.88
C ALA A 140 4.06 -7.88 11.24
N GLY A 141 4.36 -8.04 12.53
CA GLY A 141 5.70 -8.42 13.01
C GLY A 141 6.72 -7.27 13.08
N MET A 142 6.35 -6.05 12.69
CA MET A 142 7.19 -4.86 12.80
C MET A 142 6.92 -4.12 14.11
N PRO A 143 7.98 -3.68 14.82
CA PRO A 143 7.81 -2.84 16.00
C PRO A 143 7.30 -1.46 15.58
N GLY A 144 6.32 -0.96 16.33
CA GLY A 144 5.75 0.37 16.15
C GLY A 144 5.30 0.97 17.47
N TRP A 145 4.62 2.10 17.38
CA TRP A 145 4.04 2.78 18.53
C TRP A 145 2.63 3.24 18.19
N THR A 146 1.72 3.11 19.14
CA THR A 146 0.33 3.57 19.02
C THR A 146 0.00 4.58 20.10
N MET A 147 -0.83 5.56 19.74
CA MET A 147 -1.38 6.56 20.63
C MET A 147 -2.88 6.65 20.43
N HIS A 148 -3.62 6.69 21.54
CA HIS A 148 -5.03 7.01 21.56
C HIS A 148 -5.20 8.32 22.31
N MET A 149 -5.99 9.22 21.76
CA MET A 149 -6.10 10.58 22.26
C MET A 149 -7.49 11.16 21.97
N THR A 150 -7.81 12.21 22.71
CA THR A 150 -8.95 13.07 22.43
C THR A 150 -8.44 14.47 22.21
N HIS A 151 -9.02 15.21 21.27
CA HIS A 151 -8.73 16.63 21.11
C HIS A 151 -10.02 17.42 20.92
N HIS A 152 -9.94 18.70 21.19
CA HIS A 152 -11.04 19.64 20.98
C HIS A 152 -10.76 20.39 19.69
N GLY A 153 -11.70 20.35 18.74
CA GLY A 153 -11.60 21.13 17.51
C GLY A 153 -11.33 22.62 17.80
N GLU A 154 -10.51 23.26 16.98
CA GLU A 154 -10.24 24.69 17.10
C GLU A 154 -11.36 25.52 16.40
N GLN A 155 -11.88 26.55 17.08
CA GLN A 155 -12.88 27.53 16.59
C GLN A 155 -14.38 27.13 16.64
N ASP A 156 -15.25 27.93 16.01
CA ASP A 156 -16.72 28.06 16.22
C ASP A 156 -17.55 26.77 15.99
N GLU A 157 -16.92 25.67 15.57
CA GLU A 157 -17.49 24.32 15.46
C GLU A 157 -16.62 23.28 16.20
N ALA A 158 -16.13 23.63 17.40
CA ALA A 158 -15.33 22.77 18.26
C ALA A 158 -16.10 21.50 18.65
N VAL A 159 -15.99 20.47 17.83
CA VAL A 159 -16.45 19.13 18.14
C VAL A 159 -15.28 18.37 18.75
N ASP A 160 -15.55 17.64 19.83
CA ASP A 160 -14.56 16.76 20.43
C ASP A 160 -14.36 15.57 19.48
N ALA A 161 -13.11 15.21 19.25
CA ALA A 161 -12.77 14.08 18.41
C ALA A 161 -11.92 13.07 19.18
N VAL A 162 -12.12 11.81 18.83
CA VAL A 162 -11.27 10.71 19.28
C VAL A 162 -10.36 10.34 18.13
N ALA A 163 -9.06 10.27 18.41
CA ALA A 163 -8.05 9.93 17.42
C ALA A 163 -7.16 8.78 17.88
N CYS A 164 -6.79 7.93 16.92
CA CYS A 164 -5.85 6.84 17.08
C CYS A 164 -4.75 6.98 16.04
N PHE A 165 -3.51 6.94 16.49
CA PHE A 165 -2.35 7.18 15.65
C PHE A 165 -1.33 6.06 15.87
N THR A 166 -1.05 5.28 14.83
CA THR A 166 -0.04 4.22 14.87
C THR A 166 1.01 4.49 13.82
N PHE A 167 2.28 4.39 14.20
CA PHE A 167 3.39 4.51 13.26
C PHE A 167 4.40 3.37 13.44
N MET A 168 4.97 2.93 12.32
CA MET A 168 5.89 1.79 12.26
C MET A 168 6.87 1.99 11.11
N HIS A 169 8.09 1.50 11.26
CA HIS A 169 9.09 1.54 10.19
C HIS A 169 9.11 0.22 9.41
N ASN A 170 8.94 0.30 8.10
CA ASN A 170 9.13 -0.84 7.20
C ASN A 170 10.51 -0.75 6.53
N GLU A 171 11.44 -1.56 7.02
CA GLU A 171 12.82 -1.66 6.50
C GLU A 171 12.87 -2.01 5.03
N ASN A 172 11.92 -2.82 4.55
CA ASN A 172 11.95 -3.30 3.17
C ASN A 172 11.68 -2.16 2.17
N THR A 173 10.96 -1.12 2.61
CA THR A 173 10.62 0.04 1.79
C THR A 173 11.39 1.29 2.21
N GLY A 174 12.06 1.30 3.36
CA GLY A 174 12.70 2.49 3.93
C GLY A 174 11.69 3.59 4.28
N LYS A 175 10.47 3.20 4.68
CA LYS A 175 9.36 4.13 4.95
C LYS A 175 8.88 3.98 6.39
N VAL A 176 8.58 5.11 7.04
CA VAL A 176 7.70 5.12 8.21
C VAL A 176 6.26 5.17 7.69
N ILE A 177 5.49 4.17 8.06
CA ILE A 177 4.07 4.02 7.74
C ILE A 177 3.27 4.52 8.93
N THR A 178 2.29 5.37 8.66
CA THR A 178 1.35 5.88 9.65
C THR A 178 -0.06 5.41 9.28
N VAL A 179 -0.79 4.91 10.26
CA VAL A 179 -2.23 4.61 10.17
C VAL A 179 -2.94 5.46 11.21
N TYR A 180 -3.82 6.33 10.76
CA TYR A 180 -4.53 7.28 11.59
C TYR A 180 -6.03 7.07 11.46
N LEU A 181 -6.73 7.01 12.57
CA LEU A 181 -8.19 7.03 12.63
C LEU A 181 -8.60 8.25 13.44
N GLU A 182 -9.59 8.96 12.97
CA GLU A 182 -10.28 10.01 13.72
C GLU A 182 -11.79 9.85 13.57
N TYR A 183 -12.54 10.16 14.61
CA TYR A 183 -13.98 10.32 14.52
C TYR A 183 -14.49 11.31 15.56
N ASP A 184 -15.57 12.02 15.20
CA ASP A 184 -16.18 13.01 16.06
C ASP A 184 -17.12 12.37 17.09
N ILE A 185 -17.24 12.96 18.27
CA ILE A 185 -18.19 12.48 19.29
C ILE A 185 -19.65 12.60 18.85
N ILE A 186 -19.94 13.46 17.87
CA ILE A 186 -21.30 13.67 17.33
C ILE A 186 -21.67 12.69 16.21
N ASP A 187 -20.72 11.87 15.75
CA ASP A 187 -20.97 10.85 14.75
C ASP A 187 -22.14 9.94 15.16
N GLN A 188 -23.06 9.69 14.24
CA GLN A 188 -24.27 8.90 14.51
C GLN A 188 -24.13 7.44 14.08
N SER A 189 -23.01 7.08 13.46
CA SER A 189 -22.71 5.70 13.14
C SER A 189 -22.57 4.95 14.47
N ARG A 190 -23.26 3.83 14.61
CA ARG A 190 -23.12 2.99 15.82
C ARG A 190 -21.87 2.10 15.74
N TYR A 191 -20.94 2.43 14.84
CA TYR A 191 -19.77 1.65 14.58
C TYR A 191 -18.75 1.80 15.71
N ASP A 192 -18.16 0.67 16.09
CA ASP A 192 -17.05 0.56 17.01
C ASP A 192 -15.74 0.86 16.26
N TYR A 193 -15.52 2.14 15.96
CA TYR A 193 -14.34 2.59 15.22
C TYR A 193 -13.03 2.20 15.90
N LEU A 194 -12.96 2.26 17.24
CA LEU A 194 -11.77 1.87 18.00
C LEU A 194 -11.49 0.37 17.88
N GLY A 195 -12.51 -0.46 18.09
CA GLY A 195 -12.38 -1.90 17.94
C GLY A 195 -12.04 -2.32 16.51
N ASP A 196 -12.61 -1.63 15.52
CA ASP A 196 -12.28 -1.87 14.12
C ASP A 196 -10.85 -1.41 13.79
N TYR A 197 -10.39 -0.27 14.29
CA TYR A 197 -8.99 0.17 14.12
C TYR A 197 -7.98 -0.83 14.68
N GLU A 198 -8.23 -1.35 15.88
CA GLU A 198 -7.38 -2.40 16.45
C GLU A 198 -7.32 -3.64 15.55
N LYS A 199 -8.46 -4.02 14.93
CA LYS A 199 -8.51 -5.12 13.97
C LYS A 199 -7.74 -4.81 12.68
N ILE A 200 -7.79 -3.59 12.16
CA ILE A 200 -7.00 -3.17 10.98
C ILE A 200 -5.53 -3.45 11.24
N LEU A 201 -5.02 -3.02 12.39
CA LEU A 201 -3.62 -3.20 12.78
C LEU A 201 -3.29 -4.68 13.05
N GLN A 202 -4.19 -5.40 13.70
CA GLN A 202 -3.98 -6.82 14.04
C GLN A 202 -3.96 -7.72 12.80
N LEU A 203 -4.81 -7.43 11.82
CA LEU A 203 -4.95 -8.20 10.59
C LEU A 203 -3.97 -7.78 9.49
N ALA A 204 -3.24 -6.69 9.71
CA ALA A 204 -2.18 -6.24 8.82
C ALA A 204 -1.14 -7.35 8.63
N LYS A 205 -0.73 -7.55 7.37
CA LYS A 205 0.26 -8.55 7.00
C LYS A 205 1.34 -7.91 6.16
N VAL A 206 2.58 -8.37 6.35
CA VAL A 206 3.66 -8.04 5.42
C VAL A 206 3.23 -8.55 4.06
N SER A 207 3.19 -7.65 3.08
CA SER A 207 3.04 -8.05 1.69
C SER A 207 4.17 -9.02 1.40
N GLU A 208 3.86 -10.28 1.05
CA GLU A 208 4.88 -11.33 0.95
C GLU A 208 6.08 -10.81 0.14
N PRO A 209 7.30 -10.83 0.71
CA PRO A 209 8.49 -10.48 -0.06
C PRO A 209 8.57 -11.51 -1.18
N LYS A 210 8.50 -11.05 -2.43
CA LYS A 210 8.64 -11.93 -3.59
C LYS A 210 10.09 -12.44 -3.63
N GLY A 211 10.34 -13.53 -2.92
CA GLY A 211 11.67 -14.06 -2.65
C GLY A 211 11.74 -15.58 -2.78
N SER A 212 12.31 -16.01 -3.90
CA SER A 212 13.17 -17.20 -4.02
C SER A 212 12.65 -18.55 -3.49
N GLN A 213 11.65 -19.11 -4.19
CA GLN A 213 11.61 -20.55 -4.42
C GLN A 213 11.40 -20.82 -5.91
N GLY A 214 12.40 -21.46 -6.52
CA GLY A 214 12.33 -21.92 -7.90
C GLY A 214 11.23 -22.96 -8.06
N ASN A 215 10.22 -22.62 -8.87
CA ASN A 215 9.67 -23.44 -9.95
C ASN A 215 8.45 -22.73 -10.56
N GLN A 216 8.68 -22.10 -11.73
CA GLN A 216 7.77 -22.04 -12.89
C GLN A 216 6.28 -21.70 -12.67
N ASN A 217 5.97 -20.68 -11.86
CA ASN A 217 4.77 -19.85 -12.01
C ASN A 217 5.00 -18.56 -11.20
N GLU A 218 5.83 -17.65 -11.72
CA GLU A 218 6.05 -16.33 -11.12
C GLU A 218 4.78 -15.48 -11.34
N GLU A 219 4.06 -15.16 -10.27
CA GLU A 219 3.12 -14.05 -10.30
C GLU A 219 3.94 -12.77 -10.48
N ALA A 220 3.89 -12.17 -11.66
CA ALA A 220 4.68 -10.98 -11.98
C ALA A 220 4.42 -9.79 -11.05
N GLU A 221 5.45 -8.98 -10.81
CA GLU A 221 5.40 -7.83 -9.90
C GLU A 221 4.73 -6.63 -10.56
N PRO A 222 3.92 -5.82 -9.86
CA PRO A 222 3.44 -4.55 -10.42
C PRO A 222 4.60 -3.70 -10.92
N LEU A 223 4.44 -3.06 -12.08
CA LEU A 223 5.45 -2.17 -12.63
C LEU A 223 5.60 -0.91 -11.75
N ASP A 224 6.72 -0.82 -11.02
CA ASP A 224 7.06 0.38 -10.24
C ASP A 224 7.84 1.39 -11.10
N LEU A 225 7.10 2.32 -11.71
CA LEU A 225 7.66 3.40 -12.51
C LEU A 225 8.52 4.36 -11.67
N ASN A 226 8.24 4.51 -10.37
CA ASN A 226 9.05 5.35 -9.50
C ASN A 226 10.43 4.73 -9.33
N ALA A 227 10.53 3.43 -9.05
CA ALA A 227 11.81 2.76 -8.94
C ALA A 227 12.66 2.92 -10.22
N ILE A 228 12.04 2.78 -11.41
CA ILE A 228 12.74 2.98 -12.69
C ILE A 228 13.15 4.45 -12.88
N ASN A 229 12.30 5.41 -12.49
CA ASN A 229 12.60 6.84 -12.55
C ASN A 229 13.78 7.27 -11.65
N HIS A 230 14.05 6.53 -10.57
CA HIS A 230 15.17 6.82 -9.66
C HIS A 230 16.53 6.29 -10.16
N THR A 231 16.57 5.66 -11.33
CA THR A 231 17.81 5.21 -11.97
C THR A 231 18.20 6.11 -13.14
N ASN A 232 19.49 6.16 -13.46
CA ASN A 232 20.04 7.14 -14.41
C ASN A 232 21.22 6.60 -15.24
N SER A 233 21.36 5.27 -15.30
CA SER A 233 22.42 4.63 -16.07
C SER A 233 22.01 3.21 -16.47
N GLU A 234 22.51 2.74 -17.61
CA GLU A 234 22.26 1.38 -18.11
C GLU A 234 22.59 0.30 -17.08
N LYS A 235 23.65 0.51 -16.27
CA LYS A 235 24.05 -0.43 -15.21
C LYS A 235 23.00 -0.54 -14.10
N GLN A 236 22.32 0.56 -13.78
CA GLN A 236 21.23 0.55 -12.81
C GLN A 236 19.95 0.00 -13.45
N ASP A 237 19.70 0.30 -14.71
CA ASP A 237 18.54 -0.18 -15.47
C ASP A 237 18.55 -1.71 -15.61
N ALA A 238 19.74 -2.31 -15.74
CA ALA A 238 19.94 -3.75 -15.84
C ALA A 238 19.34 -4.54 -14.67
N GLN A 239 19.05 -3.91 -13.53
CA GLN A 239 18.37 -4.58 -12.42
C GLN A 239 16.89 -4.88 -12.73
N PHE A 240 16.25 -4.12 -13.63
CA PHE A 240 14.85 -4.27 -14.02
C PHE A 240 14.67 -5.12 -15.28
N ILE A 241 15.64 -5.05 -16.21
CA ILE A 241 15.61 -5.83 -17.46
C ILE A 241 15.62 -7.34 -17.18
N GLY A 242 14.82 -8.09 -17.93
CA GLY A 242 14.68 -9.53 -17.83
C GLY A 242 13.69 -10.01 -16.76
N ARG A 243 13.08 -9.10 -16.00
CA ARG A 243 12.03 -9.43 -15.01
C ARG A 243 10.63 -9.35 -15.62
N GLN A 244 9.73 -10.20 -15.14
CA GLN A 244 8.31 -10.14 -15.48
C GLN A 244 7.58 -9.12 -14.61
N TYR A 245 6.82 -8.27 -15.28
CA TYR A 245 5.97 -7.27 -14.64
C TYR A 245 4.51 -7.49 -14.99
N LEU A 246 3.65 -7.28 -14.00
CA LEU A 246 2.24 -7.04 -14.18
C LEU A 246 2.05 -5.59 -14.59
N ILE A 247 1.57 -5.41 -15.80
CA ILE A 247 1.35 -4.13 -16.44
C ILE A 247 -0.15 -3.91 -16.52
N THR A 248 -0.60 -2.79 -15.95
CA THR A 248 -1.99 -2.33 -16.04
C THR A 248 -2.00 -0.95 -16.66
N GLY A 249 -2.91 -0.70 -17.60
CA GLY A 249 -3.08 0.62 -18.20
C GLY A 249 -4.12 0.63 -19.31
N ILE A 250 -4.41 1.84 -19.80
CA ILE A 250 -5.36 2.04 -20.89
C ILE A 250 -4.60 1.92 -22.22
N VAL A 251 -5.09 1.07 -23.11
CA VAL A 251 -4.55 0.94 -24.46
C VAL A 251 -4.76 2.24 -25.22
N TYR A 252 -3.67 2.89 -25.58
CA TYR A 252 -3.67 4.11 -26.38
C TYR A 252 -3.69 3.80 -27.87
N ASP A 253 -2.83 2.86 -28.29
CA ASP A 253 -2.74 2.39 -29.67
C ASP A 253 -2.49 0.88 -29.71
N ALA A 254 -2.95 0.25 -30.77
CA ALA A 254 -2.90 -1.20 -30.95
C ALA A 254 -2.66 -1.51 -32.43
N MET A 255 -1.50 -2.09 -32.73
CA MET A 255 -1.10 -2.47 -34.08
C MET A 255 -1.01 -3.99 -34.12
N GLY A 256 -1.92 -4.64 -34.85
CA GLY A 256 -1.90 -6.08 -35.03
C GLY A 256 -0.66 -6.56 -35.79
N PRO A 257 -0.41 -7.88 -35.82
CA PRO A 257 0.67 -8.46 -36.62
C PRO A 257 0.48 -8.13 -38.10
N ASP A 258 1.57 -7.96 -38.83
CA ASP A 258 1.57 -7.63 -40.25
C ASP A 258 2.46 -8.57 -41.07
N GLU A 259 2.74 -8.22 -42.34
CA GLU A 259 3.58 -9.06 -43.21
C GLU A 259 5.07 -9.11 -42.77
N TRP A 260 5.49 -8.24 -41.86
CA TRP A 260 6.88 -8.06 -41.42
C TRP A 260 7.12 -8.47 -39.97
N SER A 261 6.05 -8.59 -39.17
CA SER A 261 6.11 -8.99 -37.76
C SER A 261 4.98 -9.95 -37.40
N ASP A 262 5.34 -11.10 -36.84
CA ASP A 262 4.38 -12.05 -36.24
C ASP A 262 3.83 -11.55 -34.89
N ASP A 263 4.50 -10.55 -34.29
CA ASP A 263 4.12 -9.92 -33.04
C ASP A 263 3.32 -8.63 -33.30
N ALA A 264 2.28 -8.42 -32.50
CA ALA A 264 1.53 -7.18 -32.39
C ALA A 264 2.22 -6.22 -31.40
N LEU A 265 2.06 -4.91 -31.63
CA LEU A 265 2.50 -3.86 -30.71
C LEU A 265 1.29 -3.21 -30.06
N VAL A 266 1.28 -3.19 -28.73
CA VAL A 266 0.29 -2.46 -27.93
C VAL A 266 1.00 -1.35 -27.17
N ILE A 267 0.57 -0.11 -27.38
CA ILE A 267 1.07 1.05 -26.65
C ILE A 267 0.04 1.40 -25.58
N ILE A 268 0.47 1.38 -24.33
CA ILE A 268 -0.37 1.82 -23.22
C ILE A 268 0.16 3.14 -22.66
N HIS A 269 -0.75 3.96 -22.18
CA HIS A 269 -0.40 5.02 -21.25
C HIS A 269 -0.61 4.48 -19.83
N PRO A 270 0.42 4.51 -18.96
CA PRO A 270 0.22 4.17 -17.56
C PRO A 270 -0.79 5.13 -16.95
N ASP A 271 -1.58 4.61 -16.01
CA ASP A 271 -2.60 5.40 -15.32
C ASP A 271 -1.98 6.64 -14.65
N VAL A 272 -2.78 7.69 -14.54
CA VAL A 272 -2.50 9.14 -14.53
C VAL A 272 -1.36 9.65 -13.61
N LEU A 273 -0.82 8.85 -12.71
CA LEU A 273 0.26 9.23 -11.77
C LEU A 273 1.59 9.62 -12.46
N ALA A 274 1.91 9.07 -13.64
CA ALA A 274 3.13 9.48 -14.37
C ALA A 274 2.99 10.85 -15.07
N ARG A 275 1.76 11.28 -15.42
CA ARG A 275 1.52 12.57 -16.10
C ARG A 275 1.78 13.76 -15.18
N GLY A 276 1.44 13.65 -13.89
CA GLY A 276 1.68 14.71 -12.90
C GLY A 276 3.17 15.04 -12.71
N MET A 277 4.06 14.04 -12.80
CA MET A 277 5.51 14.24 -12.66
C MET A 277 6.18 14.86 -13.89
N LEU A 278 5.66 14.62 -15.09
CA LEU A 278 6.22 15.18 -16.34
C LEU A 278 5.79 16.63 -16.58
N GLN A 279 4.58 17.01 -16.17
CA GLN A 279 4.09 18.39 -16.29
C GLN A 279 4.89 19.39 -15.41
N GLY A 280 5.37 18.97 -14.24
CA GLY A 280 6.18 19.82 -13.36
C GLY A 280 7.57 20.17 -13.92
N ALA A 281 8.07 19.40 -14.89
CA ALA A 281 9.38 19.62 -15.53
C ALA A 281 9.29 20.34 -16.89
N GLY A 282 8.09 20.74 -17.33
CA GLY A 282 7.87 21.37 -18.63
C GLY A 282 8.20 20.46 -19.82
N MET A 283 8.19 19.14 -19.64
CA MET A 283 8.47 18.16 -20.68
C MET A 283 7.19 17.40 -21.05
N ASP A 284 6.69 17.67 -22.25
CA ASP A 284 5.51 17.02 -22.85
C ASP A 284 5.81 15.64 -23.47
N PHE A 285 6.82 14.91 -22.97
CA PHE A 285 7.09 13.57 -23.48
C PHE A 285 6.30 12.55 -22.66
N PRO A 286 5.16 12.01 -23.16
CA PRO A 286 4.49 10.93 -22.47
C PRO A 286 5.44 9.73 -22.40
N LEU A 287 5.59 9.13 -21.23
CA LEU A 287 6.22 7.81 -21.11
C LEU A 287 5.40 6.83 -21.94
N GLU A 288 6.01 6.25 -22.98
CA GLU A 288 5.39 5.20 -23.78
C GLU A 288 5.74 3.82 -23.20
N ILE A 289 4.73 2.99 -22.96
CA ILE A 289 4.93 1.59 -22.59
C ILE A 289 4.52 0.75 -23.77
N ASN A 290 5.52 0.17 -24.42
CA ASN A 290 5.38 -0.67 -25.60
C ASN A 290 5.36 -2.13 -25.18
N ILE A 291 4.32 -2.85 -25.60
CA ILE A 291 4.11 -4.24 -25.23
C ILE A 291 3.99 -5.06 -26.50
N TRP A 292 5.01 -5.88 -26.76
CA TRP A 292 5.01 -6.87 -27.83
C TRP A 292 4.24 -8.10 -27.40
N MET A 293 3.25 -8.48 -28.22
CA MET A 293 2.33 -9.57 -27.97
C MET A 293 2.27 -10.51 -29.16
N SER A 294 2.21 -11.82 -28.91
CA SER A 294 1.87 -12.76 -29.96
C SER A 294 0.45 -12.49 -30.50
N ALA A 295 0.16 -12.94 -31.73
CA ALA A 295 -1.17 -12.82 -32.32
C ALA A 295 -2.31 -13.37 -31.42
N GLU A 296 -2.04 -14.42 -30.64
CA GLU A 296 -3.02 -15.00 -29.72
C GLU A 296 -3.28 -14.10 -28.51
N GLU A 297 -2.24 -13.55 -27.89
CA GLU A 297 -2.36 -12.61 -26.77
C GLU A 297 -3.04 -11.31 -27.21
N TYR A 298 -2.66 -10.79 -28.39
CA TYR A 298 -3.29 -9.61 -28.98
C TYR A 298 -4.80 -9.81 -29.16
N LYS A 299 -5.18 -10.96 -29.71
CA LYS A 299 -6.60 -11.32 -29.86
C LYS A 299 -7.30 -11.47 -28.51
N ALA A 300 -6.62 -11.99 -27.49
CA ALA A 300 -7.19 -12.18 -26.15
C ALA A 300 -7.58 -10.87 -25.46
N ILE A 301 -6.85 -9.77 -25.70
CA ILE A 301 -7.21 -8.44 -25.20
C ILE A 301 -8.25 -7.70 -26.07
N GLY A 302 -8.66 -8.30 -27.21
CA GLY A 302 -9.64 -7.73 -28.13
C GLY A 302 -9.07 -7.16 -29.44
N GLY A 303 -7.78 -7.35 -29.70
CA GLY A 303 -7.10 -6.86 -30.91
C GLY A 303 -7.27 -5.35 -31.10
N ASP A 304 -7.56 -4.89 -32.31
CA ASP A 304 -7.73 -3.46 -32.62
C ASP A 304 -8.88 -2.80 -31.81
N THR A 305 -9.84 -3.60 -31.34
CA THR A 305 -10.95 -3.10 -30.51
C THR A 305 -10.57 -2.92 -29.04
N SER A 306 -9.31 -3.18 -28.68
CA SER A 306 -8.78 -2.97 -27.32
C SER A 306 -8.49 -1.51 -26.99
N VAL A 307 -8.33 -0.64 -28.01
CA VAL A 307 -8.07 0.80 -27.82
C VAL A 307 -9.12 1.44 -26.92
N GLY A 308 -8.66 2.17 -25.90
CA GLY A 308 -9.50 2.80 -24.87
C GLY A 308 -9.96 1.88 -23.75
N LYS A 309 -9.58 0.59 -23.77
CA LYS A 309 -9.87 -0.35 -22.67
C LYS A 309 -8.67 -0.47 -21.75
N GLU A 310 -8.95 -0.68 -20.47
CA GLU A 310 -7.96 -1.12 -19.51
C GLU A 310 -7.56 -2.56 -19.81
N ILE A 311 -6.26 -2.82 -19.85
CA ILE A 311 -5.70 -4.17 -19.95
C ILE A 311 -4.82 -4.47 -18.75
N ARG A 312 -4.72 -5.76 -18.42
CA ARG A 312 -3.86 -6.28 -17.37
C ARG A 312 -3.08 -7.46 -17.94
N VAL A 313 -1.77 -7.28 -18.14
CA VAL A 313 -0.90 -8.26 -18.81
C VAL A 313 0.39 -8.49 -18.05
N VAL A 314 0.95 -9.69 -18.18
CA VAL A 314 2.22 -10.06 -17.58
C VAL A 314 3.28 -10.19 -18.67
N LYS A 315 4.31 -9.35 -18.64
CA LYS A 315 5.37 -9.36 -19.66
C LYS A 315 6.75 -9.05 -19.08
N THR A 316 7.77 -9.59 -19.74
CA THR A 316 9.17 -9.32 -19.38
C THR A 316 9.62 -7.97 -19.89
N LEU A 317 10.17 -7.11 -19.04
CA LEU A 317 10.81 -5.86 -19.49
C LEU A 317 12.10 -6.19 -20.24
N THR A 318 12.21 -5.77 -21.50
CA THR A 318 13.34 -6.06 -22.37
C THR A 318 14.23 -4.85 -22.62
N SER A 319 13.68 -3.63 -22.57
CA SER A 319 14.46 -2.40 -22.74
C SER A 319 13.88 -1.21 -21.98
N ILE A 320 14.77 -0.29 -21.59
CA ILE A 320 14.44 1.03 -21.05
C ILE A 320 15.19 2.04 -21.91
N ALA A 321 14.47 2.94 -22.59
CA ALA A 321 15.07 4.07 -23.29
C ALA A 321 14.84 5.36 -22.50
N ARG A 322 15.87 6.20 -22.43
CA ARG A 322 15.88 7.46 -21.65
C ARG A 322 16.14 8.66 -22.55
N ASN A 323 15.60 9.82 -22.16
CA ASN A 323 15.86 11.08 -22.86
C ASN A 323 17.31 11.57 -22.75
N ALA A 324 17.98 11.22 -21.66
CA ALA A 324 19.38 11.53 -21.40
C ALA A 324 19.98 10.45 -20.49
N THR A 325 21.25 10.14 -20.69
CA THR A 325 22.05 9.31 -19.77
C THR A 325 23.25 10.13 -19.32
N SER A 326 23.52 10.21 -18.02
CA SER A 326 24.62 11.01 -17.49
C SER A 326 25.39 10.26 -16.41
N LYS A 327 26.71 10.50 -16.34
CA LYS A 327 27.54 10.10 -15.19
C LYS A 327 27.37 11.03 -14.00
N ASP A 328 26.81 12.22 -14.23
CA ASP A 328 26.47 13.18 -13.19
C ASP A 328 25.10 12.80 -12.61
N SER A 329 25.08 12.40 -11.34
CA SER A 329 23.86 11.98 -10.64
C SER A 329 22.85 13.10 -10.42
N SER A 330 23.23 14.36 -10.66
CA SER A 330 22.30 15.50 -10.61
C SER A 330 21.45 15.66 -11.87
N ILE A 331 21.88 15.10 -13.01
CA ILE A 331 21.14 15.15 -14.28
C ILE A 331 20.20 13.96 -14.34
N ARG A 332 18.91 14.13 -14.06
CA ARG A 332 17.94 13.03 -14.13
C ARG A 332 17.63 12.65 -15.58
N GLY A 333 17.96 11.42 -15.96
CA GLY A 333 17.49 10.78 -17.18
C GLY A 333 16.14 10.15 -16.94
N TYR A 334 15.09 10.66 -17.57
CA TYR A 334 13.75 10.11 -17.45
C TYR A 334 13.56 9.01 -18.49
N PRO A 335 12.94 7.87 -18.13
CA PRO A 335 12.50 6.92 -19.13
C PRO A 335 11.48 7.61 -20.03
N ILE A 336 11.69 7.47 -21.32
CA ILE A 336 10.75 7.94 -22.33
C ILE A 336 9.99 6.77 -22.95
N GLN A 337 10.57 5.57 -22.88
CA GLN A 337 9.99 4.37 -23.47
C GLN A 337 10.43 3.12 -22.71
N LEU A 338 9.48 2.24 -22.41
CA LEU A 338 9.71 0.91 -21.83
C LEU A 338 9.23 -0.15 -22.82
N GLU A 339 10.07 -1.13 -23.12
CA GLU A 339 9.76 -2.22 -24.03
C GLU A 339 9.52 -3.51 -23.24
N PHE A 340 8.40 -4.17 -23.51
CA PHE A 340 8.01 -5.42 -22.88
C PHE A 340 7.75 -6.51 -23.91
N GLY A 341 8.14 -7.75 -23.59
CA GLY A 341 8.01 -8.89 -24.49
C GLY A 341 9.17 -9.00 -25.48
N THR A 342 9.21 -10.12 -26.20
CA THR A 342 10.18 -10.32 -27.28
C THR A 342 9.64 -9.66 -28.52
N SER A 343 10.33 -8.64 -29.01
CA SER A 343 10.20 -8.24 -30.41
C SER A 343 10.99 -9.25 -31.23
N THR A 344 10.33 -9.99 -32.11
CA THR A 344 11.00 -10.73 -33.19
C THR A 344 11.27 -9.80 -34.38
N LEU A 345 11.82 -8.60 -34.13
CA LEU A 345 12.41 -7.83 -35.22
C LEU A 345 13.63 -8.62 -35.70
N TYR A 346 13.56 -9.14 -36.93
CA TYR A 346 14.69 -9.72 -37.62
C TYR A 346 15.79 -8.65 -37.68
N ASP A 347 16.92 -8.91 -37.01
CA ASP A 347 18.14 -8.14 -37.22
C ASP A 347 18.53 -8.26 -38.71
N ASP A 348 18.41 -7.16 -39.45
CA ASP A 348 18.96 -6.99 -40.80
C ASP A 348 20.49 -6.81 -40.78
#